data_AF-A0A0W0WI89-F1
#
_entry.id   AF-A0A0W0WI89-F1
#
_cell.length_a   1.000
_cell.length_b   1.000
_cell.length_c   1.000
_cell.angle_alpha   90.00
_cell.angle_beta   90.00
_cell.angle_gamma   90.00
#
_symmetry.space_group_name_H-M   'P 1'
#
loop_
_entity.id
_entity.type
_entity.pdbx_description
1 polymer ?
#
loop_
_entity_poly.entity_id
_entity_poly.type
_entity_poly.pdbx_seq_one_letter_code
_entity_poly.pdbx_strand_id
1 'polypeptide(L)'
;MPLYLIDGQINIENYKQYCQNHKIKPENAVFIFPGNASHHTKESTLFSIKSGGGLARAAAQIGREGYATLSLPTTNMEKWEKDKKQQEIVQTAIADLYRAAGAGYHIILPVRFHENEDYFDEGLGAEQLYEPNFWGGIQSVPNLLLARHYLEQLNLLNEFLDQDEDKQKENPFFQAYQDGKDMDPNHPWLQSHPLKMRGDTKESTSNSNAGAELSLFSIDKNAGATEVSNQTFPLSYEKLYQRGQNSLDSARQLLVDYTKNDSSFLRLLHGHWNDRHYVKEVNELVKKIDDMQITTLDDLISAFDNIQANSEHTSDPLFRRIQFIKNHREEEQKSQFDLNNDLS
;
A
#
# COMPACT_ATOMS: atom_id res chain seq x y z
N MET A 1 -0.33 -8.52 14.67
CA MET A 1 -1.35 -9.00 13.69
C MET A 1 -1.21 -8.15 12.43
N PRO A 2 -0.94 -8.73 11.26
CA PRO A 2 -0.55 -7.94 10.09
C PRO A 2 -1.70 -7.16 9.43
N LEU A 3 -1.40 -5.93 9.05
CA LEU A 3 -2.13 -5.15 8.05
C LEU A 3 -1.70 -5.62 6.65
N TYR A 4 -2.67 -5.94 5.80
CA TYR A 4 -2.45 -6.42 4.44
C TYR A 4 -2.95 -5.40 3.42
N LEU A 5 -2.21 -5.25 2.32
CA LEU A 5 -2.50 -4.28 1.27
C LEU A 5 -2.92 -4.99 -0.01
N ILE A 6 -4.12 -4.72 -0.50
CA ILE A 6 -4.66 -5.30 -1.73
C ILE A 6 -4.79 -4.23 -2.82
N ASP A 7 -4.22 -4.47 -3.98
CA ASP A 7 -4.25 -3.57 -5.14
C ASP A 7 -5.09 -4.14 -6.30
N GLY A 8 -5.22 -3.35 -7.36
CA GLY A 8 -5.94 -3.73 -8.57
C GLY A 8 -7.47 -3.65 -8.46
N GLN A 9 -8.16 -4.40 -9.34
CA GLN A 9 -9.62 -4.46 -9.32
C GLN A 9 -10.09 -5.31 -8.15
N ILE A 10 -10.90 -4.74 -7.26
CA ILE A 10 -11.38 -5.44 -6.07
C ILE A 10 -12.81 -5.92 -6.29
N ASN A 11 -12.99 -7.23 -6.26
CA ASN A 11 -14.25 -7.97 -6.25
C ASN A 11 -14.10 -9.17 -5.29
N ILE A 12 -15.13 -9.99 -5.16
CA ILE A 12 -15.08 -11.14 -4.24
C ILE A 12 -14.03 -12.18 -4.65
N GLU A 13 -13.90 -12.46 -5.94
CA GLU A 13 -12.96 -13.46 -6.46
C GLU A 13 -11.52 -13.07 -6.14
N ASN A 14 -11.13 -11.84 -6.45
CA ASN A 14 -9.80 -11.30 -6.22
C ASN A 14 -9.51 -11.15 -4.72
N TYR A 15 -10.51 -10.80 -3.91
CA TYR A 15 -10.37 -10.78 -2.45
C TYR A 15 -10.07 -12.18 -1.87
N LYS A 16 -10.82 -13.21 -2.29
CA LYS A 16 -10.58 -14.60 -1.87
C LYS A 16 -9.20 -15.09 -2.33
N GLN A 17 -8.84 -14.82 -3.58
CA GLN A 17 -7.54 -15.17 -4.12
C GLN A 17 -6.40 -14.48 -3.36
N TYR A 18 -6.56 -13.19 -3.04
CA TYR A 18 -5.60 -12.44 -2.24
C TYR A 18 -5.41 -13.08 -0.85
N CYS A 19 -6.51 -13.41 -0.16
CA CYS A 19 -6.46 -14.10 1.13
C CYS A 19 -5.74 -15.45 1.02
N GLN A 20 -6.06 -16.24 -0.01
CA GLN A 20 -5.41 -17.53 -0.26
C GLN A 20 -3.90 -17.39 -0.47
N ASN A 21 -3.47 -16.43 -1.28
CA ASN A 21 -2.05 -16.16 -1.56
C ASN A 21 -1.28 -15.79 -0.30
N HIS A 22 -1.93 -15.09 0.63
CA HIS A 22 -1.34 -14.69 1.92
C HIS A 22 -1.60 -15.69 3.06
N LYS A 23 -2.19 -16.85 2.75
CA LYS A 23 -2.54 -17.90 3.74
C LYS A 23 -3.48 -17.39 4.84
N ILE A 24 -4.35 -16.43 4.51
CA ILE A 24 -5.38 -15.89 5.40
C ILE A 24 -6.70 -16.57 5.07
N LYS A 25 -7.46 -16.95 6.11
CA LYS A 25 -8.86 -17.36 5.94
C LYS A 25 -9.71 -16.10 5.77
N PRO A 26 -10.50 -15.95 4.69
CA PRO A 26 -11.36 -14.78 4.49
C PRO A 26 -12.30 -14.48 5.67
N GLU A 27 -12.72 -15.52 6.40
CA GLU A 27 -13.58 -15.42 7.60
C GLU A 27 -12.88 -14.74 8.78
N ASN A 28 -11.55 -14.76 8.79
CA ASN A 28 -10.69 -14.14 9.81
C ASN A 28 -10.11 -12.80 9.30
N ALA A 29 -10.65 -12.23 8.23
CA ALA A 29 -10.19 -10.97 7.67
C ALA A 29 -11.34 -9.97 7.55
N VAL A 30 -11.02 -8.68 7.76
CA VAL A 30 -11.93 -7.56 7.56
C VAL A 30 -11.45 -6.72 6.39
N PHE A 31 -12.31 -6.56 5.39
CA PHE A 31 -12.05 -5.67 4.26
C PHE A 31 -12.42 -4.23 4.62
N ILE A 32 -11.42 -3.35 4.60
CA ILE A 32 -11.60 -1.91 4.86
C ILE A 32 -12.00 -1.20 3.56
N PHE A 33 -12.91 -0.23 3.62
CA PHE A 33 -13.27 0.56 2.44
C PHE A 33 -13.68 1.99 2.77
N PRO A 34 -13.50 2.96 1.85
CA PRO A 34 -14.00 4.32 2.02
C PRO A 34 -15.52 4.33 1.93
N GLY A 35 -16.16 4.78 3.01
CA GLY A 35 -17.61 4.79 3.13
C GLY A 35 -18.18 6.19 3.38
N ASN A 36 -19.40 6.20 3.91
CA ASN A 36 -20.07 7.41 4.36
C ASN A 36 -20.63 7.20 5.78
N ALA A 37 -21.12 8.29 6.39
CA ALA A 37 -21.67 8.26 7.74
C ALA A 37 -22.77 7.20 7.96
N SER A 38 -23.59 6.88 6.94
CA SER A 38 -24.67 5.89 7.07
C SER A 38 -24.17 4.45 7.21
N HIS A 39 -22.88 4.20 6.96
CA HIS A 39 -22.28 2.89 7.18
C HIS A 39 -21.95 2.63 8.66
N HIS A 40 -22.02 3.65 9.53
CA HIS A 40 -21.74 3.60 10.97
C HIS A 40 -22.97 3.99 11.80
N THR A 41 -24.08 3.26 11.65
CA THR A 41 -25.19 3.39 12.59
C THR A 41 -24.93 2.52 13.83
N LYS A 42 -25.71 2.71 14.90
CA LYS A 42 -25.57 1.89 16.12
C LYS A 42 -25.87 0.41 15.89
N GLU A 43 -26.59 0.11 14.81
CA GLU A 43 -26.98 -1.23 14.37
C GLU A 43 -26.00 -1.82 13.36
N SER A 44 -25.00 -1.05 12.92
CA SER A 44 -23.97 -1.55 12.00
C SER A 44 -23.06 -2.54 12.72
N THR A 45 -22.84 -3.68 12.08
CA THR A 45 -21.86 -4.70 12.46
C THR A 45 -20.82 -4.85 11.36
N LEU A 46 -19.80 -5.69 11.59
CA LEU A 46 -18.84 -6.08 10.56
C LEU A 46 -19.51 -6.79 9.36
N PHE A 47 -20.70 -7.35 9.56
CA PHE A 47 -21.43 -8.13 8.55
C PHE A 47 -22.64 -7.40 7.98
N SER A 48 -22.88 -6.14 8.37
CA SER A 48 -23.92 -5.33 7.75
C SER A 48 -23.59 -5.06 6.29
N ILE A 49 -24.48 -5.43 5.38
CA ILE A 49 -24.30 -5.19 3.95
C ILE A 49 -24.36 -3.70 3.66
N LYS A 50 -23.26 -3.19 3.11
CA LYS A 50 -23.10 -1.78 2.75
C LYS A 50 -23.58 -1.58 1.31
N SER A 51 -23.94 -0.35 0.96
CA SER A 51 -24.34 0.03 -0.39
C SER A 51 -23.57 1.27 -0.85
N GLY A 52 -23.38 1.39 -2.16
CA GLY A 52 -22.66 2.51 -2.77
C GLY A 52 -22.00 2.14 -4.10
N GLY A 53 -21.24 3.09 -4.65
CA GLY A 53 -20.36 2.90 -5.81
C GLY A 53 -18.91 2.58 -5.40
N GLY A 54 -18.04 2.31 -6.37
CA GLY A 54 -16.62 2.07 -6.14
C GLY A 54 -16.35 0.94 -5.14
N LEU A 55 -15.46 1.18 -4.18
CA LEU A 55 -15.10 0.19 -3.15
C LEU A 55 -16.25 -0.19 -2.20
N ALA A 56 -17.26 0.68 -2.01
CA ALA A 56 -18.45 0.31 -1.26
C ALA A 56 -19.27 -0.79 -1.98
N ARG A 57 -19.20 -0.87 -3.32
CA ARG A 57 -19.79 -1.97 -4.08
C ARG A 57 -19.01 -3.26 -3.88
N ALA A 58 -17.68 -3.19 -3.88
CA ALA A 58 -16.83 -4.35 -3.59
C ALA A 58 -17.08 -4.88 -2.17
N ALA A 59 -17.13 -3.98 -1.18
CA ALA A 59 -17.51 -4.32 0.20
C ALA A 59 -18.91 -4.96 0.27
N ALA A 60 -19.88 -4.48 -0.51
CA ALA A 60 -21.20 -5.10 -0.58
C ALA A 60 -21.14 -6.55 -1.12
N GLN A 61 -20.32 -6.83 -2.13
CA GLN A 61 -20.13 -8.17 -2.68
C GLN A 61 -19.44 -9.09 -1.65
N ILE A 62 -18.37 -8.61 -1.03
CA ILE A 62 -17.62 -9.33 0.02
C ILE A 62 -18.52 -9.63 1.22
N GLY A 63 -19.29 -8.64 1.69
CA GLY A 63 -20.22 -8.81 2.81
C GLY A 63 -21.35 -9.79 2.53
N ARG A 64 -21.87 -9.84 1.29
CA ARG A 64 -22.96 -10.78 0.92
C ARG A 64 -22.53 -12.24 0.97
N GLU A 65 -21.23 -12.48 0.84
CA GLU A 65 -20.63 -13.80 0.97
C GLU A 65 -20.31 -14.17 2.42
N GLY A 66 -20.69 -13.31 3.36
CA GLY A 66 -20.53 -13.53 4.79
C GLY A 66 -19.15 -13.16 5.33
N TYR A 67 -18.38 -12.34 4.62
CA TYR A 67 -17.08 -11.84 5.10
C TYR A 67 -17.19 -10.46 5.74
N ALA A 68 -16.33 -10.18 6.71
CA ALA A 68 -16.36 -8.92 7.45
C ALA A 68 -15.92 -7.75 6.57
N THR A 69 -16.64 -6.64 6.69
CA THR A 69 -16.30 -5.37 6.04
C THR A 69 -16.45 -4.22 7.03
N LEU A 70 -15.53 -3.26 6.97
CA LEU A 70 -15.55 -2.09 7.83
C LEU A 70 -15.33 -0.83 6.98
N SER A 71 -16.21 0.15 7.15
CA SER A 71 -16.08 1.44 6.49
C SER A 71 -15.12 2.33 7.27
N LEU A 72 -14.34 3.13 6.57
CA LEU A 72 -13.77 4.37 7.09
C LEU A 72 -14.48 5.53 6.38
N PRO A 73 -15.32 6.31 7.07
CA PRO A 73 -16.15 7.34 6.43
C PRO A 73 -15.31 8.45 5.83
N THR A 74 -15.49 8.70 4.54
CA THR A 74 -14.78 9.76 3.82
C THR A 74 -15.74 10.67 3.05
N THR A 75 -16.87 10.13 2.59
CA THR A 75 -17.89 10.87 1.83
C THR A 75 -18.78 11.70 2.76
N ASN A 76 -18.99 12.98 2.42
CA ASN A 76 -19.73 13.97 3.22
C ASN A 76 -19.09 14.24 4.60
N MET A 77 -17.77 14.09 4.69
CA MET A 77 -16.98 14.26 5.93
C MET A 77 -16.05 15.48 5.86
N GLU A 78 -16.34 16.45 4.98
CA GLU A 78 -15.47 17.61 4.69
C GLU A 78 -15.35 18.57 5.90
N LYS A 79 -16.23 18.44 6.89
CA LYS A 79 -16.28 19.31 8.07
C LYS A 79 -15.79 18.61 9.34
N TRP A 80 -15.15 17.45 9.23
CA TRP A 80 -14.85 16.59 10.37
C TRP A 80 -14.00 17.29 11.43
N GLU A 81 -13.11 18.23 11.08
CA GLU A 81 -12.31 18.95 12.07
C GLU A 81 -13.13 19.90 12.96
N LYS A 82 -14.33 20.30 12.51
CA LYS A 82 -15.14 21.36 13.15
C LYS A 82 -16.52 20.89 13.58
N ASP A 83 -17.05 19.84 12.94
CA ASP A 83 -18.37 19.28 13.21
C ASP A 83 -18.26 18.11 14.19
N LYS A 84 -18.80 18.28 15.40
CA LYS A 84 -18.72 17.28 16.48
C LYS A 84 -19.31 15.92 16.07
N LYS A 85 -20.41 15.92 15.31
CA LYS A 85 -21.04 14.66 14.87
C LYS A 85 -20.14 13.92 13.89
N GLN A 86 -19.48 14.62 12.97
CA GLN A 86 -18.49 14.01 12.09
C GLN A 86 -17.27 13.51 12.87
N GLN A 87 -16.79 14.25 13.87
CA GLN A 87 -15.71 13.77 14.76
C GLN A 87 -16.10 12.47 15.45
N GLU A 88 -17.28 12.40 16.06
CA GLU A 88 -17.80 11.19 16.72
C GLU A 88 -17.85 10.00 15.76
N ILE A 89 -18.28 10.21 14.51
CA ILE A 89 -18.32 9.16 13.49
C ILE A 89 -16.91 8.68 13.14
N VAL A 90 -15.95 9.60 12.91
CA VAL A 90 -14.55 9.27 12.61
C VAL A 90 -13.93 8.48 13.78
N GLN A 91 -14.12 8.96 15.02
CA GLN A 91 -13.61 8.31 16.22
C GLN A 91 -14.23 6.92 16.42
N THR A 92 -15.52 6.76 16.15
CA THR A 92 -16.19 5.45 16.21
C THR A 92 -15.63 4.50 15.17
N ALA A 93 -15.40 4.96 13.93
CA ALA A 93 -14.83 4.13 12.87
C ALA A 93 -13.41 3.64 13.20
N ILE A 94 -12.59 4.50 13.83
CA ILE A 94 -11.25 4.12 14.31
C ILE A 94 -11.39 3.12 15.48
N ALA A 95 -12.28 3.37 16.44
CA ALA A 95 -12.53 2.43 17.53
C ALA A 95 -12.98 1.05 17.02
N ASP A 96 -13.83 1.00 15.99
CA ASP A 96 -14.27 -0.24 15.34
C ASP A 96 -13.10 -1.00 14.69
N LEU A 97 -12.10 -0.28 14.16
CA LEU A 97 -10.88 -0.86 13.59
C LEU A 97 -10.04 -1.55 14.68
N TYR A 98 -9.82 -0.87 15.81
CA TYR A 98 -9.14 -1.45 16.99
C TYR A 98 -9.93 -2.63 17.56
N ARG A 99 -11.26 -2.55 17.59
CA ARG A 99 -12.12 -3.65 18.03
C ARG A 99 -12.03 -4.87 17.13
N ALA A 100 -12.01 -4.68 15.81
CA ALA A 100 -11.81 -5.78 14.85
C ALA A 100 -10.44 -6.44 15.06
N ALA A 101 -9.40 -5.64 15.28
CA ALA A 101 -8.06 -6.14 15.60
C ALA A 101 -8.03 -6.93 16.92
N GLY A 102 -8.69 -6.44 17.97
CA GLY A 102 -8.85 -7.14 19.25
C GLY A 102 -9.57 -8.47 19.11
N ALA A 103 -10.59 -8.53 18.27
CA ALA A 103 -11.32 -9.75 17.92
C ALA A 103 -10.52 -10.72 17.02
N GLY A 104 -9.27 -10.38 16.66
CA GLY A 104 -8.36 -11.25 15.92
C GLY A 104 -8.50 -11.21 14.39
N TYR A 105 -9.18 -10.20 13.83
CA TYR A 105 -9.32 -10.06 12.38
C TYR A 105 -8.09 -9.46 11.73
N HIS A 106 -7.56 -10.12 10.71
CA HIS A 106 -6.61 -9.52 9.79
C HIS A 106 -7.24 -8.33 9.06
N ILE A 107 -6.53 -7.21 9.00
CA ILE A 107 -7.04 -6.00 8.35
C ILE A 107 -6.55 -5.99 6.90
N ILE A 108 -7.47 -5.98 5.93
CA ILE A 108 -7.16 -5.90 4.51
C ILE A 108 -7.57 -4.52 3.98
N LEU A 109 -6.58 -3.73 3.57
CA LEU A 109 -6.73 -2.35 3.15
C LEU A 109 -6.52 -2.23 1.63
N PRO A 110 -7.51 -1.72 0.87
CA PRO A 110 -7.36 -1.45 -0.53
C PRO A 110 -6.36 -0.32 -0.74
N VAL A 111 -5.36 -0.55 -1.59
CA VAL A 111 -4.39 0.46 -2.03
C VAL A 111 -4.52 0.69 -3.53
N ARG A 112 -4.11 1.87 -3.99
CA ARG A 112 -4.00 2.20 -5.40
C ARG A 112 -2.56 2.59 -5.72
N PHE A 113 -2.17 2.35 -6.97
CA PHE A 113 -0.86 2.70 -7.47
C PHE A 113 -0.90 4.01 -8.26
N HIS A 114 0.08 4.89 -8.07
CA HIS A 114 0.17 6.20 -8.72
C HIS A 114 1.27 6.21 -9.78
N GLU A 115 0.90 6.14 -11.06
CA GLU A 115 1.84 6.26 -12.18
C GLU A 115 1.52 7.44 -13.14
N ASN A 116 0.30 7.99 -13.16
CA ASN A 116 -0.12 9.01 -14.12
C ASN A 116 -1.04 10.10 -13.52
N GLU A 117 -0.89 11.31 -14.06
CA GLU A 117 -1.47 12.60 -13.63
C GLU A 117 -2.99 12.74 -13.86
N ASP A 118 -3.66 11.76 -14.48
CA ASP A 118 -5.07 11.91 -14.88
C ASP A 118 -6.08 11.77 -13.73
N TYR A 119 -5.66 11.30 -12.54
CA TYR A 119 -6.54 11.15 -11.37
C TYR A 119 -5.82 11.50 -10.06
N PHE A 120 -5.92 12.79 -9.69
CA PHE A 120 -5.25 13.45 -8.56
C PHE A 120 -3.73 13.49 -8.73
N ASP A 121 -3.22 14.69 -9.05
CA ASP A 121 -1.85 14.99 -9.50
C ASP A 121 -0.73 14.50 -8.58
N GLU A 122 -1.01 14.23 -7.30
CA GLU A 122 -0.04 13.78 -6.31
C GLU A 122 -0.71 12.80 -5.33
N GLY A 123 -0.02 11.71 -4.97
CA GLY A 123 -0.42 10.88 -3.82
C GLY A 123 -0.42 11.70 -2.52
N LEU A 124 -0.92 11.14 -1.42
CA LEU A 124 -0.93 11.78 -0.09
C LEU A 124 0.47 12.29 0.35
N GLY A 125 1.55 11.76 -0.27
CA GLY A 125 2.87 12.38 -0.36
C GLY A 125 3.56 12.13 -1.72
N ALA A 126 4.45 13.03 -2.12
CA ALA A 126 5.12 13.10 -3.43
C ALA A 126 6.04 11.90 -3.81
N GLU A 127 6.14 10.87 -2.97
CA GLU A 127 7.07 9.74 -3.12
C GLU A 127 6.45 8.35 -2.87
N GLN A 128 5.12 8.29 -2.69
CA GLN A 128 4.42 7.03 -2.39
C GLN A 128 3.84 6.43 -3.67
N LEU A 129 4.36 5.26 -4.07
CA LEU A 129 3.82 4.52 -5.23
C LEU A 129 2.46 3.90 -4.93
N TYR A 130 2.22 3.49 -3.68
CA TYR A 130 0.94 2.94 -3.23
C TYR A 130 0.37 3.76 -2.09
N GLU A 131 -0.92 4.07 -2.16
CA GLU A 131 -1.62 4.70 -1.06
C GLU A 131 -2.97 4.00 -0.77
N PRO A 132 -3.38 3.92 0.50
CA PRO A 132 -4.72 3.47 0.86
C PRO A 132 -5.80 4.28 0.18
N ASN A 133 -6.79 3.59 -0.37
CA ASN A 133 -7.85 4.22 -1.12
C ASN A 133 -8.91 4.80 -0.17
N PHE A 134 -8.70 6.03 0.29
CA PHE A 134 -9.64 6.77 1.13
C PHE A 134 -10.60 7.67 0.35
N TRP A 135 -10.78 7.42 -0.95
CA TRP A 135 -11.61 8.27 -1.80
C TRP A 135 -12.80 7.52 -2.32
N GLY A 136 -13.99 8.02 -1.98
CA GLY A 136 -15.20 7.55 -2.64
C GLY A 136 -15.20 8.07 -4.08
N GLY A 137 -15.45 7.20 -5.06
CA GLY A 137 -15.52 7.60 -6.48
C GLY A 137 -16.64 8.59 -6.84
N ILE A 138 -17.36 9.11 -5.84
CA ILE A 138 -18.41 10.13 -5.96
C ILE A 138 -17.89 11.50 -5.50
N GLN A 139 -16.76 11.57 -4.78
CA GLN A 139 -16.20 12.83 -4.33
C GLN A 139 -15.48 13.53 -5.48
N SER A 140 -15.84 14.79 -5.73
CA SER A 140 -15.17 15.64 -6.73
C SER A 140 -13.81 16.15 -6.24
N VAL A 141 -13.60 16.22 -4.92
CA VAL A 141 -12.35 16.67 -4.30
C VAL A 141 -11.98 15.73 -3.15
N PRO A 142 -10.71 15.30 -3.04
CA PRO A 142 -10.26 14.43 -1.98
C PRO A 142 -10.26 15.14 -0.63
N ASN A 143 -10.76 14.49 0.42
CA ASN A 143 -10.60 14.99 1.80
C ASN A 143 -9.22 14.61 2.35
N LEU A 144 -8.21 15.35 1.90
CA LEU A 144 -6.80 15.10 2.21
C LEU A 144 -6.51 15.05 3.71
N LEU A 145 -7.11 15.96 4.49
CA LEU A 145 -6.91 16.04 5.93
C LEU A 145 -7.43 14.79 6.64
N LEU A 146 -8.63 14.33 6.28
CA LEU A 146 -9.20 13.11 6.87
C LEU A 146 -8.43 11.85 6.43
N ALA A 147 -8.02 11.79 5.17
CA ALA A 147 -7.22 10.68 4.67
C ALA A 147 -5.87 10.58 5.41
N ARG A 148 -5.18 11.71 5.63
CA ARG A 148 -3.96 11.77 6.46
C ARG A 148 -4.22 11.34 7.90
N HIS A 149 -5.34 11.77 8.47
CA HIS A 149 -5.72 11.35 9.82
C HIS A 149 -5.93 9.82 9.89
N TYR A 150 -6.63 9.21 8.94
CA TYR A 150 -6.78 7.74 8.94
C TYR A 150 -5.46 7.00 8.72
N LEU A 151 -4.55 7.53 7.89
CA LEU A 151 -3.21 6.97 7.76
C LEU A 151 -2.46 6.98 9.08
N GLU A 152 -2.46 8.11 9.79
CA GLU A 152 -1.84 8.23 11.10
C GLU A 152 -2.43 7.19 12.07
N GLN A 153 -3.75 7.04 12.10
CA GLN A 153 -4.41 6.08 12.98
C GLN A 153 -4.14 4.62 12.63
N LEU A 154 -4.00 4.28 11.34
CA LEU A 154 -3.57 2.95 10.91
C LEU A 154 -2.14 2.65 11.36
N ASN A 155 -1.24 3.64 11.33
CA ASN A 155 0.12 3.46 11.84
C ASN A 155 0.13 3.25 13.34
N LEU A 156 -0.63 4.06 14.07
CA LEU A 156 -0.74 3.92 15.52
C LEU A 156 -1.31 2.56 15.90
N LEU A 157 -2.33 2.06 15.18
CA LEU A 157 -2.85 0.71 15.38
C LEU A 157 -1.78 -0.35 15.13
N ASN A 158 -1.02 -0.17 14.06
CA ASN A 158 0.02 -1.09 13.67
C ASN A 158 1.13 -1.20 14.72
N GLU A 159 1.63 -0.05 15.19
CA GLU A 159 2.59 0.02 16.29
C GLU A 159 2.01 -0.54 17.59
N PHE A 160 0.75 -0.18 17.90
CA PHE A 160 0.03 -0.66 19.06
C PHE A 160 0.01 -2.19 19.14
N LEU A 161 -0.18 -2.88 18.02
CA LEU A 161 -0.25 -4.35 17.96
C LEU A 161 1.09 -5.04 18.26
N ASP A 162 2.21 -4.32 18.20
CA ASP A 162 3.56 -4.83 18.49
C ASP A 162 4.09 -4.38 19.86
N GLN A 163 3.38 -3.46 20.53
CA GLN A 163 3.75 -2.95 21.85
C GLN A 163 3.41 -3.94 22.97
N ASP A 164 4.11 -3.81 24.10
CA ASP A 164 3.71 -4.45 25.35
C ASP A 164 2.38 -3.88 25.88
N GLU A 165 1.67 -4.69 26.69
CA GLU A 165 0.33 -4.34 27.17
C GLU A 165 0.30 -3.07 28.01
N ASP A 166 1.40 -2.72 28.71
CA ASP A 166 1.45 -1.50 29.52
C ASP A 166 1.48 -0.24 28.66
N LYS A 167 2.26 -0.24 27.57
CA LYS A 167 2.22 0.85 26.57
C LYS A 167 0.89 0.92 25.83
N GLN A 168 0.30 -0.24 25.51
CA GLN A 168 -1.01 -0.27 24.85
C GLN A 168 -2.09 0.48 25.64
N LYS A 169 -2.07 0.44 26.99
CA LYS A 169 -3.03 1.15 27.85
C LYS A 169 -3.02 2.67 27.68
N GLU A 170 -1.96 3.24 27.14
CA GLU A 170 -1.85 4.69 26.87
C GLU A 170 -2.60 5.10 25.60
N ASN A 171 -2.94 4.15 24.71
CA ASN A 171 -3.64 4.43 23.46
C ASN A 171 -5.13 4.77 23.72
N PRO A 172 -5.68 5.86 23.13
CA PRO A 172 -7.07 6.26 23.35
C PRO A 172 -8.11 5.22 22.91
N PHE A 173 -7.73 4.26 22.06
CA PHE A 173 -8.58 3.17 21.58
C PHE A 173 -8.30 1.82 22.25
N PHE A 174 -7.46 1.78 23.30
CA PHE A 174 -7.16 0.55 24.04
C PHE A 174 -8.43 -0.17 24.53
N GLN A 175 -9.40 0.58 25.06
CA GLN A 175 -10.65 -0.02 25.51
C GLN A 175 -11.40 -0.70 24.36
N ALA A 176 -11.44 -0.08 23.16
CA ALA A 176 -12.10 -0.70 22.01
C ALA A 176 -11.39 -1.98 21.56
N TYR A 177 -10.06 -2.03 21.64
CA TYR A 177 -9.29 -3.25 21.41
C TYR A 177 -9.63 -4.34 22.43
N GLN A 178 -9.66 -4.01 23.73
CA GLN A 178 -10.05 -4.96 24.79
C GLN A 178 -11.49 -5.45 24.61
N ASP A 179 -12.43 -4.55 24.27
CA ASP A 179 -13.81 -4.92 23.95
C ASP A 179 -13.89 -5.97 22.83
N GLY A 180 -12.98 -5.90 21.85
CA GLY A 180 -12.87 -6.88 20.77
C GLY A 180 -12.29 -8.21 21.24
N LYS A 181 -11.24 -8.17 22.08
CA LYS A 181 -10.57 -9.34 22.65
C LYS A 181 -11.48 -10.14 23.57
N ASP A 182 -12.28 -9.44 24.37
CA ASP A 182 -13.21 -10.01 25.33
C ASP A 182 -14.60 -10.28 24.71
N MET A 183 -14.78 -10.02 23.42
CA MET A 183 -16.07 -10.15 22.76
C MET A 183 -16.49 -11.62 22.68
N ASP A 184 -17.72 -11.92 23.15
CA ASP A 184 -18.30 -13.25 22.97
C ASP A 184 -18.32 -13.61 21.47
N PRO A 185 -17.86 -14.81 21.07
CA PRO A 185 -17.88 -15.20 19.67
C PRO A 185 -19.26 -15.10 19.01
N ASN A 186 -20.35 -15.25 19.77
CA ASN A 186 -21.75 -15.12 19.32
C ASN A 186 -22.29 -13.69 19.38
N HIS A 187 -21.46 -12.71 19.76
CA HIS A 187 -21.87 -11.31 19.81
C HIS A 187 -22.35 -10.85 18.42
N PRO A 188 -23.49 -10.13 18.30
CA PRO A 188 -24.05 -9.74 17.00
C PRO A 188 -23.07 -9.00 16.08
N TRP A 189 -22.10 -8.29 16.68
CA TRP A 189 -21.07 -7.57 15.93
C TRP A 189 -20.10 -8.49 15.16
N LEU A 190 -19.89 -9.73 15.64
CA LEU A 190 -19.04 -10.78 15.05
C LEU A 190 -19.81 -11.84 14.24
N GLN A 191 -21.13 -11.78 14.25
CA GLN A 191 -21.94 -12.81 13.62
C GLN A 191 -22.29 -12.42 12.19
N SER A 192 -21.92 -13.30 11.24
CA SER A 192 -22.53 -13.26 9.92
C SER A 192 -23.98 -13.68 10.08
N HIS A 193 -24.89 -12.70 10.07
CA HIS A 193 -26.29 -13.06 9.99
C HIS A 193 -26.50 -13.69 8.61
N PRO A 194 -26.98 -14.95 8.53
CA PRO A 194 -27.39 -15.50 7.26
C PRO A 194 -28.44 -14.52 6.74
N LEU A 195 -28.15 -13.90 5.60
CA LEU A 195 -29.08 -13.00 4.96
C LEU A 195 -30.37 -13.80 4.82
N LYS A 196 -31.36 -13.50 5.67
CA LYS A 196 -32.74 -13.79 5.33
C LYS A 196 -32.93 -12.98 4.06
N MET A 197 -32.78 -13.65 2.92
CA MET A 197 -33.12 -13.14 1.60
C MET A 197 -34.52 -12.58 1.77
N ARG A 198 -34.63 -11.27 2.03
CA ARG A 198 -35.89 -10.57 1.90
C ARG A 198 -36.19 -10.72 0.43
N GLY A 199 -37.21 -11.52 0.13
CA GLY A 199 -37.68 -11.78 -1.22
C GLY A 199 -38.19 -10.49 -1.83
N ASP A 200 -37.27 -9.64 -2.27
CA ASP A 200 -37.58 -8.44 -3.04
C ASP A 200 -37.36 -8.77 -4.51
N THR A 201 -38.39 -9.41 -5.07
CA THR A 201 -38.80 -9.26 -6.46
C THR A 201 -38.71 -7.80 -6.89
N LYS A 202 -37.80 -7.49 -7.81
CA LYS A 202 -38.02 -6.66 -9.01
C LYS A 202 -36.79 -6.73 -9.90
N GLU A 203 -36.85 -7.63 -10.88
CA GLU A 203 -35.98 -7.63 -12.05
C GLU A 203 -36.07 -6.27 -12.75
N SER A 204 -34.95 -5.55 -12.76
CA SER A 204 -34.70 -4.44 -13.68
C SER A 204 -33.81 -4.98 -14.79
N THR A 205 -34.43 -5.53 -15.83
CA THR A 205 -33.75 -5.87 -17.08
C THR A 205 -33.30 -4.59 -17.79
N SER A 206 -31.99 -4.35 -17.85
CA SER A 206 -31.38 -3.47 -18.85
C SER A 206 -30.40 -4.27 -19.71
N ASN A 207 -30.87 -4.59 -20.91
CA ASN A 207 -30.08 -5.02 -22.05
C ASN A 207 -29.13 -3.91 -22.51
N SER A 208 -27.88 -4.26 -22.83
CA SER A 208 -27.25 -3.84 -24.11
C SER A 208 -25.92 -4.55 -24.32
N ASN A 209 -25.85 -5.27 -25.44
CA ASN A 209 -24.66 -5.80 -26.11
C ASN A 209 -23.69 -4.69 -26.54
N ALA A 210 -22.40 -4.99 -26.58
CA ALA A 210 -21.54 -4.79 -27.75
C ALA A 210 -20.17 -5.43 -27.50
N GLY A 211 -19.86 -6.49 -28.26
CA GLY A 211 -18.53 -7.04 -28.37
C GLY A 211 -17.69 -6.30 -29.40
N ALA A 212 -16.37 -6.36 -29.24
CA ALA A 212 -15.40 -6.16 -30.32
C ALA A 212 -14.17 -7.03 -30.01
N GLU A 213 -13.95 -8.01 -30.87
CA GLU A 213 -12.75 -8.83 -30.97
C GLU A 213 -11.67 -8.13 -31.83
N LEU A 214 -10.42 -8.28 -31.37
CA LEU A 214 -9.17 -8.56 -32.09
C LEU A 214 -8.73 -7.72 -33.31
N SER A 215 -7.49 -7.21 -33.21
CA SER A 215 -6.46 -7.49 -34.23
C SER A 215 -5.04 -7.45 -33.68
N LEU A 216 -4.36 -8.60 -33.77
CA LEU A 216 -2.92 -8.80 -33.61
C LEU A 216 -2.11 -7.96 -34.61
N PHE A 217 -1.01 -7.35 -34.16
CA PHE A 217 0.12 -6.99 -35.02
C PHE A 217 1.32 -7.85 -34.66
N SER A 218 1.75 -8.67 -35.63
CA SER A 218 3.04 -9.36 -35.65
C SER A 218 4.13 -8.39 -36.12
N ILE A 219 5.25 -8.33 -35.42
CA ILE A 219 6.50 -7.74 -35.94
C ILE A 219 7.64 -8.75 -35.77
N ASP A 220 8.39 -8.88 -36.86
CA ASP A 220 9.42 -9.85 -37.14
C ASP A 220 10.65 -9.78 -36.24
N LYS A 221 11.26 -10.96 -36.09
CA LYS A 221 12.60 -11.20 -35.55
C LYS A 221 13.66 -10.87 -36.59
N ASN A 222 14.67 -10.08 -36.22
CA ASN A 222 16.10 -10.40 -36.35
C ASN A 222 16.97 -9.15 -36.20
N ALA A 223 17.86 -9.14 -35.20
CA ALA A 223 19.25 -8.69 -35.36
C ALA A 223 20.02 -9.06 -34.08
N GLY A 224 21.08 -9.86 -34.23
CA GLY A 224 22.01 -10.15 -33.15
C GLY A 224 22.81 -8.91 -32.79
N ALA A 225 22.77 -8.55 -31.52
CA ALA A 225 23.73 -7.66 -30.88
C ALA A 225 23.97 -8.25 -29.48
N THR A 226 25.22 -8.24 -29.07
CA THR A 226 25.74 -8.64 -27.74
C THR A 226 24.73 -8.36 -26.62
N GLU A 227 24.35 -9.40 -25.87
CA GLU A 227 23.45 -9.33 -24.71
C GLU A 227 24.08 -8.48 -23.61
N VAL A 228 23.94 -7.15 -23.71
CA VAL A 228 23.71 -6.34 -22.53
C VAL A 228 22.27 -6.67 -22.15
N SER A 229 22.07 -7.30 -20.99
CA SER A 229 20.73 -7.69 -20.57
C SER A 229 19.79 -6.48 -20.67
N ASN A 230 18.75 -6.55 -21.50
CA ASN A 230 17.66 -5.57 -21.57
C ASN A 230 16.83 -5.63 -20.27
N GLN A 231 17.47 -5.33 -19.15
CA GLN A 231 16.83 -5.26 -17.86
C GLN A 231 16.08 -3.93 -17.82
N THR A 232 14.77 -4.00 -17.95
CA THR A 232 13.91 -2.81 -17.82
C THR A 232 13.79 -2.45 -16.35
N PHE A 233 14.15 -1.21 -16.02
CA PHE A 233 14.01 -0.67 -14.68
C PHE A 233 12.73 0.18 -14.56
N PRO A 234 12.12 0.29 -13.37
CA PRO A 234 10.98 1.18 -13.15
C PRO A 234 11.33 2.64 -13.47
N LEU A 235 10.42 3.37 -14.12
CA LEU A 235 10.58 4.80 -14.43
C LEU A 235 10.79 5.66 -13.17
N SER A 236 10.30 5.20 -12.01
CA SER A 236 10.53 5.86 -10.74
C SER A 236 12.00 5.90 -10.32
N TYR A 237 12.81 4.92 -10.75
CA TYR A 237 14.25 4.92 -10.44
C TYR A 237 14.94 6.05 -11.17
N GLU A 238 14.63 6.23 -12.45
CA GLU A 238 15.13 7.31 -13.29
C GLU A 238 14.79 8.68 -12.68
N LYS A 239 13.52 8.88 -12.31
CA LYS A 239 13.06 10.13 -11.68
C LYS A 239 13.79 10.44 -10.37
N LEU A 240 14.05 9.43 -9.53
CA LEU A 240 14.78 9.62 -8.27
C LEU A 240 16.26 9.87 -8.52
N TYR A 241 16.86 9.16 -9.45
CA TYR A 241 18.28 9.30 -9.77
C TYR A 241 18.60 10.69 -10.34
N GLN A 242 17.72 11.25 -11.17
CA GLN A 242 17.91 12.58 -11.77
C GLN A 242 17.83 13.75 -10.76
N ARG A 243 17.39 13.52 -9.52
CA ARG A 243 17.31 14.57 -8.48
C ARG A 243 18.64 14.89 -7.81
N GLY A 244 19.64 14.03 -7.96
CA GLY A 244 20.94 14.20 -7.30
C GLY A 244 21.80 15.26 -7.99
N GLN A 245 22.66 15.93 -7.21
CA GLN A 245 23.63 16.89 -7.76
C GLN A 245 24.79 16.22 -8.50
N ASN A 246 25.06 14.95 -8.17
CA ASN A 246 26.08 14.12 -8.77
C ASN A 246 25.67 12.64 -8.62
N SER A 247 26.36 11.74 -9.31
CA SER A 247 26.00 10.31 -9.37
C SER A 247 25.98 9.62 -8.00
N LEU A 248 26.82 10.05 -7.05
CA LEU A 248 26.80 9.53 -5.68
C LEU A 248 25.56 10.01 -4.91
N ASP A 249 25.20 11.29 -5.03
CA ASP A 249 23.98 11.85 -4.43
C ASP A 249 22.71 11.22 -5.04
N SER A 250 22.70 10.99 -6.35
CA SER A 250 21.64 10.26 -7.05
C SER A 250 21.47 8.83 -6.53
N ALA A 251 22.57 8.10 -6.38
CA ALA A 251 22.57 6.76 -5.80
C ALA A 251 22.12 6.78 -4.33
N ARG A 252 22.57 7.75 -3.55
CA ARG A 252 22.13 7.97 -2.17
C ARG A 252 20.61 8.14 -2.08
N GLN A 253 20.00 8.94 -2.96
CA GLN A 253 18.54 9.12 -2.97
C GLN A 253 17.79 7.81 -3.23
N LEU A 254 18.28 6.96 -4.13
CA LEU A 254 17.70 5.62 -4.35
C LEU A 254 17.83 4.70 -3.13
N LEU A 255 18.93 4.80 -2.38
CA LEU A 255 19.13 4.03 -1.15
C LEU A 255 18.26 4.55 0.00
N VAL A 256 18.11 5.87 0.13
CA VAL A 256 17.17 6.50 1.07
C VAL A 256 15.73 6.10 0.73
N ASP A 257 15.37 6.00 -0.55
CA ASP A 257 14.09 5.45 -0.99
C ASP A 257 13.96 3.96 -0.62
N TYR A 258 15.03 3.17 -0.74
CA TYR A 258 14.98 1.77 -0.36
C TYR A 258 14.73 1.57 1.13
N THR A 259 15.42 2.34 1.98
CA THR A 259 15.27 2.26 3.45
C THR A 259 14.13 3.10 3.98
N LYS A 260 13.54 3.93 3.11
CA LYS A 260 12.53 4.92 3.43
C LYS A 260 12.92 5.85 4.56
N ASN A 261 14.17 6.31 4.55
CA ASN A 261 14.75 7.19 5.57
C ASN A 261 14.61 6.64 7.00
N ASP A 262 14.77 5.32 7.16
CA ASP A 262 14.53 4.58 8.40
C ASP A 262 13.09 4.71 8.96
N SER A 263 12.14 5.16 8.13
CA SER A 263 10.74 5.27 8.53
C SER A 263 10.07 3.90 8.46
N SER A 264 9.67 3.37 9.61
CA SER A 264 8.85 2.15 9.70
C SER A 264 7.50 2.29 8.98
N PHE A 265 6.98 3.52 8.88
CA PHE A 265 5.71 3.86 8.23
C PHE A 265 5.72 3.66 6.71
N LEU A 266 6.74 4.17 6.03
CA LEU A 266 6.85 4.03 4.58
C LEU A 266 7.17 2.59 4.16
N ARG A 267 7.78 1.80 5.04
CA ARG A 267 8.06 0.37 4.81
C ARG A 267 6.79 -0.48 4.82
N LEU A 268 5.82 -0.12 5.66
CA LEU A 268 4.50 -0.77 5.76
C LEU A 268 3.68 -0.61 4.46
N LEU A 269 3.63 0.61 3.90
CA LEU A 269 2.78 0.95 2.75
C LEU A 269 3.22 0.35 1.40
N HIS A 270 4.45 -0.19 1.32
CA HIS A 270 4.91 -0.96 0.15
C HIS A 270 4.79 -2.48 0.33
N GLY A 271 4.10 -2.96 1.38
CA GLY A 271 3.83 -4.39 1.58
C GLY A 271 5.05 -5.23 1.98
N HIS A 272 6.07 -4.63 2.62
CA HIS A 272 7.35 -5.27 2.89
C HIS A 272 7.71 -5.25 4.38
N TRP A 273 6.90 -5.89 5.23
CA TRP A 273 7.17 -5.88 6.67
C TRP A 273 7.94 -7.10 7.21
N ASN A 274 8.18 -8.13 6.39
CA ASN A 274 9.05 -9.25 6.78
C ASN A 274 10.09 -9.49 5.67
N ASP A 275 11.37 -9.55 6.04
CA ASP A 275 12.54 -9.84 5.21
C ASP A 275 12.94 -8.82 4.13
N ARG A 276 13.35 -7.61 4.56
CA ARG A 276 14.47 -6.97 3.87
C ARG A 276 15.70 -7.07 4.78
N HIS A 277 16.48 -8.13 4.57
CA HIS A 277 17.66 -8.47 5.36
C HIS A 277 18.69 -7.34 5.43
N TYR A 278 18.65 -6.38 4.50
CA TYR A 278 19.70 -5.37 4.32
C TYR A 278 19.31 -3.94 4.70
N VAL A 279 18.14 -3.70 5.28
CA VAL A 279 17.73 -2.30 5.58
C VAL A 279 18.70 -1.63 6.54
N LYS A 280 19.17 -2.37 7.56
CA LYS A 280 20.13 -1.84 8.53
C LYS A 280 21.46 -1.51 7.85
N GLU A 281 21.96 -2.43 7.04
CA GLU A 281 23.20 -2.33 6.29
C GLU A 281 23.14 -1.18 5.27
N VAL A 282 22.02 -1.00 4.58
CA VAL A 282 21.82 0.12 3.64
C VAL A 282 21.70 1.45 4.38
N ASN A 283 21.03 1.51 5.54
CA ASN A 283 21.03 2.72 6.38
C ASN A 283 22.44 3.07 6.84
N GLU A 284 23.26 2.08 7.19
CA GLU A 284 24.68 2.30 7.50
C GLU A 284 25.45 2.83 6.28
N LEU A 285 25.16 2.37 5.06
CA LEU A 285 25.76 2.95 3.84
C LEU A 285 25.35 4.41 3.63
N VAL A 286 24.06 4.73 3.75
CA VAL A 286 23.57 6.12 3.63
C VAL A 286 24.27 7.01 4.65
N LYS A 287 24.38 6.55 5.90
CA LYS A 287 25.11 7.27 6.95
C LYS A 287 26.59 7.46 6.61
N LYS A 288 27.25 6.46 6.04
CA LYS A 288 28.65 6.59 5.59
C LYS A 288 28.83 7.61 4.46
N ILE A 289 27.84 7.76 3.57
CA ILE A 289 27.84 8.83 2.57
C ILE A 289 27.70 10.19 3.27
N ASP A 290 26.76 10.32 4.20
CA ASP A 290 26.51 11.56 4.95
C ASP A 290 27.71 11.99 5.81
N ASP A 291 28.40 11.03 6.41
CA ASP A 291 29.61 11.22 7.21
C ASP A 291 30.88 11.40 6.34
N MET A 292 30.73 11.51 5.01
CA MET A 292 31.82 11.63 4.02
C MET A 292 32.86 10.49 4.07
N GLN A 293 32.45 9.31 4.50
CA GLN A 293 33.28 8.09 4.51
C GLN A 293 33.23 7.35 3.18
N ILE A 294 32.10 7.46 2.46
CA ILE A 294 31.95 7.05 1.06
C ILE A 294 31.86 8.33 0.23
N THR A 295 32.87 8.59 -0.60
CA THR A 295 32.99 9.87 -1.34
C THR A 295 32.84 9.71 -2.85
N THR A 296 32.85 8.46 -3.35
CA THR A 296 32.65 8.16 -4.77
C THR A 296 31.59 7.09 -4.98
N LEU A 297 31.03 7.04 -6.19
CA LEU A 297 30.07 6.00 -6.57
C LEU A 297 30.72 4.60 -6.60
N ASP A 298 32.00 4.51 -6.95
CA ASP A 298 32.74 3.25 -6.99
C ASP A 298 32.97 2.70 -5.57
N ASP A 299 33.19 3.57 -4.57
CA ASP A 299 33.26 3.20 -3.15
C ASP A 299 31.90 2.64 -2.66
N LEU A 300 30.80 3.25 -3.09
CA LEU A 300 29.45 2.80 -2.74
C LEU A 300 29.16 1.42 -3.34
N ILE A 301 29.47 1.22 -4.62
CA ILE A 301 29.29 -0.06 -5.31
C ILE A 301 30.13 -1.15 -4.62
N SER A 302 31.39 -0.84 -4.29
CA SER A 302 32.28 -1.76 -3.56
C SER A 302 31.74 -2.13 -2.18
N ALA A 303 31.25 -1.14 -1.43
CA ALA A 303 30.65 -1.35 -0.12
C ALA A 303 29.39 -2.22 -0.21
N PHE A 304 28.60 -2.07 -1.28
CA PHE A 304 27.43 -2.88 -1.55
C PHE A 304 27.78 -4.32 -1.94
N ASP A 305 28.77 -4.51 -2.80
CA ASP A 305 29.21 -5.85 -3.24
C ASP A 305 29.69 -6.69 -2.04
N ASN A 306 30.27 -6.05 -1.01
CA ASN A 306 30.60 -6.71 0.25
C ASN A 306 29.36 -7.15 1.05
N ILE A 307 28.27 -6.39 1.01
CA ILE A 307 26.99 -6.79 1.62
C ILE A 307 26.40 -7.97 0.83
N GLN A 308 26.45 -7.90 -0.51
CA GLN A 308 25.89 -8.92 -1.40
C GLN A 308 26.67 -10.24 -1.36
N ALA A 309 28.00 -10.22 -1.23
CA ALA A 309 28.83 -11.42 -1.13
C ALA A 309 28.42 -12.34 0.04
N ASN A 310 27.69 -11.80 1.01
CA ASN A 310 27.16 -12.52 2.16
C ASN A 310 25.66 -12.90 2.00
N SER A 311 25.10 -12.82 0.79
CA SER A 311 23.66 -12.98 0.50
C SER A 311 23.35 -14.02 -0.58
N GLU A 312 22.25 -14.79 -0.41
CA GLU A 312 21.78 -15.79 -1.40
C GLU A 312 20.60 -15.28 -2.29
N HIS A 313 20.19 -14.02 -2.19
CA HIS A 313 18.93 -13.53 -2.79
C HIS A 313 19.13 -12.52 -3.92
N THR A 314 19.10 -12.99 -5.17
CA THR A 314 19.25 -12.18 -6.39
C THR A 314 17.96 -11.49 -6.85
N SER A 315 16.80 -11.79 -6.25
CA SER A 315 15.50 -11.20 -6.59
C SER A 315 15.10 -9.99 -5.73
N ASP A 316 15.98 -9.51 -4.83
CA ASP A 316 15.69 -8.43 -3.89
C ASP A 316 15.48 -7.08 -4.62
N PRO A 317 14.45 -6.28 -4.26
CA PRO A 317 14.28 -4.90 -4.70
C PRO A 317 15.53 -4.00 -4.53
N LEU A 318 16.39 -4.30 -3.57
CA LEU A 318 17.69 -3.66 -3.38
C LEU A 318 18.63 -3.95 -4.55
N PHE A 319 18.75 -5.24 -4.90
CA PHE A 319 19.60 -5.69 -5.99
C PHE A 319 19.20 -5.01 -7.30
N ARG A 320 17.91 -4.88 -7.57
CA ARG A 320 17.42 -4.14 -8.75
C ARG A 320 17.83 -2.67 -8.76
N ARG A 321 17.83 -1.98 -7.61
CA ARG A 321 18.31 -0.58 -7.51
C ARG A 321 19.81 -0.49 -7.73
N ILE A 322 20.56 -1.44 -7.22
CA ILE A 322 22.02 -1.47 -7.40
C ILE A 322 22.40 -1.80 -8.85
N GLN A 323 21.71 -2.73 -9.50
CA GLN A 323 21.90 -2.97 -10.92
C GLN A 323 21.58 -1.73 -11.75
N PHE A 324 20.51 -0.99 -11.40
CA PHE A 324 20.21 0.29 -12.03
C PHE A 324 21.36 1.31 -11.86
N ILE A 325 21.94 1.42 -10.66
CA ILE A 325 23.08 2.29 -10.37
C ILE A 325 24.34 1.86 -11.14
N LYS A 326 24.62 0.54 -11.20
CA LYS A 326 25.76 -0.02 -11.95
C LYS A 326 25.64 0.29 -13.45
N ASN A 327 24.46 0.10 -14.03
CA ASN A 327 24.21 0.41 -15.44
C ASN A 327 24.45 1.89 -15.75
N HIS A 328 23.95 2.80 -14.91
CA HIS A 328 24.21 4.24 -15.07
C HIS A 328 25.71 4.56 -15.00
N ARG A 329 26.45 3.92 -14.09
CA ARG A 329 27.90 4.09 -13.98
C ARG A 329 28.65 3.63 -15.23
N GLU A 330 28.25 2.51 -15.82
CA GLU A 330 28.83 2.00 -17.07
C GLU A 330 28.56 2.96 -18.25
N GLU A 331 27.34 3.51 -18.34
CA GLU A 331 26.98 4.50 -19.35
C GLU A 331 27.78 5.81 -19.23
N GLU A 332 28.01 6.28 -17.99
CA GLU A 332 28.88 7.43 -17.72
C GLU A 332 30.32 7.18 -18.17
N GLN A 333 30.87 6.00 -17.85
CA GLN A 333 32.24 5.63 -18.22
C GLN A 333 32.41 5.51 -19.74
N LYS A 334 31.44 4.90 -20.42
CA LYS A 334 31.43 4.79 -21.88
C LYS A 334 31.39 6.16 -22.54
N SER A 335 30.50 7.04 -22.06
CA SER A 335 30.38 8.41 -22.58
C SER A 335 31.68 9.19 -22.42
N GLN A 336 32.37 9.06 -21.28
CA GLN A 336 33.68 9.69 -21.06
C GLN A 336 34.77 9.14 -21.97
N PHE A 337 34.78 7.83 -22.23
CA PHE A 337 35.73 7.19 -23.13
C PHE A 337 35.56 7.68 -24.58
N ASP A 338 34.32 7.74 -25.07
CA ASP A 338 34.01 8.20 -26.42
C ASP A 338 34.43 9.67 -26.62
N LEU A 339 34.14 10.54 -25.64
CA LEU A 339 34.58 11.95 -25.63
C LEU A 339 36.11 12.11 -25.72
N ASN A 340 36.87 11.23 -25.06
CA ASN A 340 38.33 11.30 -25.06
C ASN A 340 38.95 10.84 -26.40
N ASN A 341 38.32 9.89 -27.09
CA ASN A 341 38.78 9.39 -28.38
C ASN A 341 38.47 10.37 -29.53
N ASP A 342 37.38 11.15 -29.43
CA ASP A 342 37.04 12.17 -30.41
C ASP A 342 37.98 13.40 -30.35
N LEU A 343 38.70 13.57 -29.23
CA LEU A 343 39.64 14.66 -29.01
C LEU A 343 41.11 14.31 -29.32
N SER A 344 41.40 13.02 -29.57
CA SER A 344 42.73 12.50 -29.92
C SER A 344 42.91 12.31 -31.42
#